data_AF-A0A1N6KYJ9-F1
#
_entry.id   AF-A0A1N6KYJ9-F1
#
_cell.length_a   1.000
_cell.length_b   1.000
_cell.length_c   1.000
_cell.angle_alpha   90.00
_cell.angle_beta   90.00
_cell.angle_gamma   90.00
#
_symmetry.space_group_name_H-M   'P 1'
#
loop_
_entity.id
_entity.type
_entity.pdbx_description
1 polymer ?
#
loop_
_entity_poly.entity_id
_entity_poly.type
_entity_poly.pdbx_seq_one_letter_code
_entity_poly.pdbx_strand_id
1 'polypeptide(L)'
;MNSYPANEQRISEIERGRSCGAVVPLPPGGSLAVGDTVLFALSQSRAGQQPSYVKGGDSVLVSLTDVVDLGTTDPITGQALVQLSWKPLGQEAAPAPAPKRNAKARSPHKAV
;
A
#
# COMPACT_ATOMS: atom_id res chain seq x y z
N MET A 1 -8.02 -8.49 -12.44
CA MET A 1 -7.41 -7.87 -11.24
C MET A 1 -6.51 -8.91 -10.61
N ASN A 2 -5.25 -8.57 -10.35
CA ASN A 2 -4.27 -9.50 -9.79
C ASN A 2 -4.42 -9.55 -8.27
N SER A 3 -4.43 -10.75 -7.70
CA SER A 3 -4.59 -10.98 -6.26
C SER A 3 -3.38 -11.71 -5.70
N TYR A 4 -2.89 -11.22 -4.56
CA TYR A 4 -1.72 -11.73 -3.87
C TYR A 4 -2.06 -12.21 -2.45
N PRO A 5 -1.46 -13.31 -2.02
CA PRO A 5 -1.62 -13.82 -0.66
C PRO A 5 -0.99 -12.86 0.35
N ALA A 6 -1.71 -12.57 1.43
CA ALA A 6 -1.20 -11.84 2.59
C ALA A 6 -1.69 -12.49 3.89
N ASN A 7 -1.00 -12.20 4.99
CA ASN A 7 -1.48 -12.50 6.34
C ASN A 7 -2.12 -11.25 6.96
N GLU A 8 -2.81 -11.42 8.09
CA GLU A 8 -3.52 -10.33 8.79
C GLU A 8 -2.60 -9.16 9.12
N GLN A 9 -1.40 -9.45 9.64
CA GLN A 9 -0.42 -8.43 9.96
C GLN A 9 -0.07 -7.58 8.73
N ARG A 10 0.18 -8.24 7.60
CA ARG A 10 0.57 -7.58 6.35
C ARG A 10 -0.55 -6.70 5.82
N ILE A 11 -1.79 -7.19 5.83
CA ILE A 11 -2.97 -6.40 5.43
C ILE A 11 -3.06 -5.16 6.30
N SER A 12 -2.96 -5.33 7.62
CA SER A 12 -3.07 -4.26 8.60
C SER A 12 -1.94 -3.22 8.55
N GLU A 13 -0.76 -3.60 8.04
CA GLU A 13 0.35 -2.68 7.76
C GLU A 13 0.11 -1.86 6.48
N ILE A 14 -0.46 -2.48 5.44
CA ILE A 14 -0.81 -1.81 4.18
C ILE A 14 -1.93 -0.79 4.42
N GLU A 15 -2.99 -1.19 5.12
CA GLU A 15 -4.13 -0.33 5.46
C GLU A 15 -3.70 0.93 6.23
N ARG A 16 -2.74 0.77 7.16
CA ARG A 16 -2.20 1.89 7.95
C ARG A 16 -1.10 2.66 7.23
N GLY A 17 -0.82 2.36 5.96
CA GLY A 17 0.22 3.03 5.18
C GLY A 17 1.64 2.77 5.67
N ARG A 18 1.86 1.75 6.50
CA ARG A 18 3.18 1.37 7.04
C ARG A 18 3.96 0.45 6.11
N SER A 19 3.27 -0.18 5.15
CA SER A 19 3.89 -0.95 4.08
C SER A 19 3.41 -0.47 2.72
N CYS A 20 4.35 -0.01 1.91
CA CYS A 20 4.10 0.65 0.62
C CYS A 20 4.75 -0.07 -0.58
N GLY A 21 5.19 -1.32 -0.38
CA GLY A 21 5.75 -2.11 -1.46
C GLY A 21 5.87 -3.59 -1.11
N ALA A 22 5.85 -4.44 -2.13
CA ALA A 22 5.97 -5.89 -2.01
C ALA A 22 6.74 -6.48 -3.20
N VAL A 23 7.47 -7.56 -2.96
CA VAL A 23 8.03 -8.40 -4.01
C VAL A 23 7.10 -9.59 -4.20
N VAL A 24 6.61 -9.79 -5.42
CA VAL A 24 5.62 -10.82 -5.75
C VAL A 24 5.94 -11.47 -7.09
N PRO A 25 5.53 -12.73 -7.31
CA PRO A 25 5.60 -13.33 -8.64
C PRO A 25 4.58 -12.67 -9.59
N LEU A 26 4.98 -12.47 -10.84
CA LEU A 26 4.08 -12.01 -11.89
C LEU A 26 3.09 -13.15 -12.24
N PRO A 27 1.77 -12.94 -12.12
CA PRO A 27 0.79 -13.99 -12.39
C PRO A 27 0.93 -14.54 -13.82
N PRO A 28 0.68 -15.84 -14.04
CA PRO A 28 0.87 -16.44 -15.35
C PRO A 28 -0.16 -15.86 -16.33
N GLY A 29 0.34 -15.32 -17.46
CA GLY A 29 -0.48 -14.58 -18.44
C GLY A 29 -0.95 -13.20 -17.95
N GLY A 30 -0.54 -12.78 -16.76
CA GLY A 30 -0.79 -11.46 -16.22
C GLY A 30 0.24 -10.44 -16.70
N SER A 31 -0.19 -9.19 -16.75
CA SER A 31 0.69 -8.02 -16.80
C SER A 31 0.40 -7.16 -15.59
N LEU A 32 1.40 -6.37 -15.19
CA LEU A 32 1.28 -5.38 -14.14
C LEU A 32 1.90 -4.09 -14.66
N ALA A 33 1.16 -3.00 -14.53
CA ALA A 33 1.59 -1.68 -14.91
C ALA A 33 1.30 -0.66 -13.80
N VAL A 34 1.95 0.49 -13.89
CA VAL A 34 1.60 1.65 -13.07
C VAL A 34 0.14 2.04 -13.35
N GLY A 35 -0.60 2.32 -12.27
CA GLY A 35 -2.04 2.61 -12.32
C GLY A 35 -2.93 1.38 -12.17
N ASP A 36 -2.41 0.15 -12.31
CA ASP A 36 -3.17 -1.05 -12.01
C ASP A 36 -3.53 -1.13 -10.52
N THR A 37 -4.68 -1.73 -10.24
CA THR A 37 -5.08 -2.05 -8.87
C THR A 37 -4.84 -3.53 -8.61
N VAL A 38 -4.21 -3.82 -7.47
CA VAL A 38 -3.97 -5.20 -7.00
C VAL A 38 -4.60 -5.41 -5.63
N LEU A 39 -4.99 -6.65 -5.36
CA LEU A 39 -5.62 -7.06 -4.10
C LEU A 39 -4.63 -7.87 -3.26
N PHE A 40 -4.38 -7.47 -2.02
CA PHE A 40 -3.75 -8.33 -1.01
C PHE A 40 -4.85 -8.96 -0.16
N ALA A 41 -5.03 -10.27 -0.26
CA ALA A 41 -6.13 -10.98 0.38
C ALA A 41 -5.62 -11.99 1.41
N LEU A 42 -6.38 -12.11 2.50
CA LEU A 42 -6.06 -13.02 3.59
C LEU A 42 -5.99 -14.44 3.05
N SER A 43 -4.83 -15.06 3.28
CA SER A 43 -4.55 -16.41 2.84
C SER A 43 -3.88 -17.19 3.96
N GLN A 44 -4.14 -18.49 3.96
CA GLN A 44 -3.42 -19.44 4.80
C GLN A 44 -2.43 -20.18 3.91
N SER A 45 -1.17 -20.21 4.33
CA SER A 45 -0.13 -20.96 3.63
C SER A 45 0.66 -21.78 4.64
N ARG A 46 0.91 -23.04 4.31
CA ARG A 46 1.94 -23.85 4.97
C ARG A 46 3.18 -23.87 4.08
N ALA A 47 4.35 -24.04 4.68
CA ALA A 47 5.60 -24.11 3.93
C ALA A 47 5.50 -25.20 2.84
N GLY A 48 5.81 -24.83 1.60
CA GLY A 48 5.74 -25.72 0.44
C GLY A 48 4.34 -25.97 -0.13
N GLN A 49 3.29 -25.32 0.38
CA GLN A 49 1.93 -25.42 -0.17
C GLN A 49 1.50 -24.13 -0.85
N GLN A 50 0.65 -24.26 -1.86
CA GLN A 50 0.03 -23.11 -2.49
C GLN A 50 -0.90 -22.40 -1.48
N PRO A 51 -0.88 -21.05 -1.44
CA PRO A 51 -1.77 -20.28 -0.58
C PRO A 51 -3.25 -20.57 -0.85
N SER A 52 -4.04 -20.75 0.21
CA SER A 52 -5.49 -20.83 0.12
C SER A 52 -6.13 -19.53 0.66
N TYR A 53 -6.92 -18.86 -0.17
CA TYR A 53 -7.62 -17.65 0.23
C TYR A 53 -8.75 -17.94 1.20
N VAL A 54 -8.85 -17.15 2.26
CA VAL A 54 -9.91 -17.27 3.27
C VAL A 54 -11.20 -16.67 2.71
N LYS A 55 -12.25 -17.47 2.59
CA LYS A 55 -13.55 -17.01 2.09
C LYS A 55 -14.15 -15.99 3.07
N GLY A 56 -14.43 -14.79 2.59
CA GLY A 56 -14.91 -13.68 3.42
C GLY A 56 -13.85 -13.11 4.36
N GLY A 57 -12.58 -13.45 4.15
CA GLY A 57 -11.46 -12.91 4.92
C GLY A 57 -11.09 -11.49 4.48
N ASP A 58 -10.25 -10.86 5.30
CA ASP A 58 -9.80 -9.49 5.08
C ASP A 58 -9.03 -9.34 3.78
N SER A 59 -9.12 -8.16 3.17
CA SER A 59 -8.35 -7.83 1.99
C SER A 59 -8.20 -6.33 1.84
N VAL A 60 -7.14 -5.91 1.16
CA VAL A 60 -6.85 -4.50 0.88
C VAL A 60 -6.47 -4.30 -0.57
N LEU A 61 -7.06 -3.28 -1.20
CA LEU A 61 -6.75 -2.87 -2.57
C LEU A 61 -5.74 -1.73 -2.55
N VAL A 62 -4.75 -1.79 -3.44
CA VAL A 62 -3.78 -0.72 -3.64
C VAL A 62 -3.62 -0.41 -5.12
N SER A 63 -3.45 0.87 -5.45
CA SER A 63 -3.12 1.32 -6.80
C SER A 63 -1.62 1.46 -6.93
N LEU A 64 -1.06 0.81 -7.95
CA LEU A 64 0.37 0.75 -8.17
C LEU A 64 0.90 2.09 -8.68
N THR A 65 1.95 2.58 -8.04
CA THR A 65 2.70 3.75 -8.49
C THR A 65 4.01 3.40 -9.17
N ASP A 66 4.52 2.19 -8.94
CA ASP A 66 5.73 1.69 -9.58
C ASP A 66 5.71 0.16 -9.67
N VAL A 67 6.28 -0.38 -10.75
CA VAL A 67 6.43 -1.82 -11.03
C VAL A 67 7.80 -2.03 -11.64
N VAL A 68 8.67 -2.76 -10.93
CA VAL A 68 10.04 -3.02 -11.34
C VAL A 68 10.25 -4.53 -11.51
N ASP A 69 10.68 -4.96 -12.70
CA ASP A 69 11.15 -6.33 -12.92
C ASP A 69 12.50 -6.53 -12.22
N LEU A 70 12.62 -7.58 -11.42
CA LEU A 70 13.84 -7.88 -10.67
C LEU A 70 14.84 -8.74 -11.47
N GLY A 71 14.50 -9.15 -12.69
CA GLY A 71 15.35 -9.96 -13.56
C GLY A 71 15.64 -11.36 -13.02
N THR A 72 14.81 -11.83 -12.08
CA THR A 72 14.94 -13.13 -11.41
C THR A 72 13.57 -13.78 -11.28
N THR A 73 13.55 -15.07 -10.94
CA THR A 73 12.32 -15.86 -10.84
C THR A 73 12.09 -16.36 -9.42
N ASP A 74 10.83 -16.45 -9.03
CA ASP A 74 10.41 -17.06 -7.79
C ASP A 74 10.71 -18.57 -7.84
N PRO A 75 11.47 -19.11 -6.86
CA PRO A 75 11.88 -20.51 -6.90
C PRO A 75 10.72 -21.50 -6.72
N ILE A 76 9.57 -21.05 -6.22
CA ILE A 76 8.40 -21.91 -5.98
C ILE A 76 7.53 -22.00 -7.24
N THR A 77 7.26 -20.87 -7.89
CA THR A 77 6.33 -20.76 -9.01
C THR A 77 7.01 -20.74 -10.38
N GLY A 78 8.33 -20.49 -10.42
CA GLY A 78 9.09 -20.27 -11.66
C GLY A 78 8.73 -18.97 -12.39
N GLN A 79 7.93 -18.10 -11.78
CA GLN A 79 7.46 -16.86 -12.38
C GLN A 79 8.46 -15.73 -12.14
N ALA A 80 8.53 -14.77 -13.06
CA ALA A 80 9.35 -13.57 -12.89
C ALA A 80 8.92 -12.82 -11.61
N LEU A 81 9.90 -12.39 -10.82
CA LEU A 81 9.66 -11.58 -9.63
C LEU A 81 9.63 -10.10 -10.00
N VAL A 82 8.61 -9.41 -9.49
CA VAL A 82 8.45 -7.96 -9.65
C VAL A 82 8.35 -7.31 -8.29
N GLN A 83 8.95 -6.13 -8.15
CA GLN A 83 8.75 -5.25 -7.02
C GLN A 83 7.64 -4.26 -7.35
N LEU A 84 6.62 -4.24 -6.49
CA LEU A 84 5.48 -3.34 -6.55
C LEU A 84 5.66 -2.24 -5.53
N SER A 85 5.25 -1.02 -5.88
CA SER A 85 5.14 0.10 -4.94
C SER A 85 3.79 0.82 -5.09
N TRP A 86 3.29 1.38 -3.98
CA TRP A 86 2.06 2.18 -3.94
C TRP A 86 2.17 3.29 -2.90
N LYS A 87 1.23 4.24 -2.93
CA LYS A 87 1.14 5.30 -1.90
C LYS A 87 0.45 4.79 -0.63
N PRO A 88 0.83 5.31 0.56
CA PRO A 88 0.09 5.07 1.79
C PRO A 88 -1.41 5.39 1.62
N LEU A 89 -2.27 4.48 2.03
CA LEU A 89 -3.72 4.71 2.05
C LEU A 89 -4.07 5.75 3.12
N GLY A 90 -4.97 6.68 2.82
CA GLY A 90 -5.47 7.67 3.77
C GLY A 90 -4.54 8.87 4.05
N GLN A 91 -3.39 8.99 3.37
CA GLN A 91 -2.59 10.21 3.39
C GLN A 91 -3.01 11.15 2.26
N GLU A 92 -4.22 11.70 2.37
CA GLU A 92 -4.51 12.97 1.70
C GLU A 92 -3.65 14.01 2.41
N ALA A 93 -2.64 14.55 1.72
CA ALA A 93 -1.76 15.55 2.30
C ALA A 93 -2.63 16.66 2.90
N ALA A 94 -2.56 16.85 4.22
CA ALA A 94 -3.28 17.94 4.86
C ALA A 94 -2.91 19.24 4.11
N PRO A 95 -3.90 20.04 3.67
CA PRO A 95 -3.60 21.27 2.96
C PRO A 95 -2.68 22.12 3.84
N ALA A 96 -1.60 22.62 3.23
CA ALA A 96 -0.59 23.41 3.93
C ALA A 96 -1.28 24.51 4.77
N PRO A 97 -0.88 24.70 6.05
CA PRO A 97 -1.54 25.68 6.90
C PRO A 97 -1.44 27.06 6.27
N ALA A 98 -2.59 27.68 6.00
CA ALA A 98 -2.67 29.04 5.49
C ALA A 98 -1.88 29.99 6.42
N PRO A 99 -1.17 31.00 5.88
CA PRO A 99 -0.38 31.91 6.68
C PRO A 99 -1.28 32.67 7.67
N LYS A 100 -1.07 32.43 8.97
CA LYS A 100 -1.80 33.10 10.05
C LYS A 100 -1.54 34.61 9.99
N ARG A 101 -2.57 35.39 9.66
CA ARG A 101 -2.53 36.86 9.69
C ARG A 101 -2.37 37.30 11.15
N ASN A 102 -1.18 37.79 11.49
CA ASN A 102 -0.81 38.23 12.84
C ASN A 102 -1.69 39.42 13.26
N ALA A 103 -2.72 39.18 14.08
CA ALA A 103 -3.56 40.23 14.65
C ALA A 103 -2.84 40.86 15.84
N LYS A 104 -2.21 42.02 15.61
CA LYS A 104 -1.56 42.84 16.64
C LYS A 104 -2.62 43.37 17.62
N ALA A 105 -2.64 42.86 18.84
CA ALA A 105 -3.50 43.34 19.91
C ALA A 105 -3.13 44.81 20.27
N ARG A 106 -4.11 45.73 20.19
CA ARG A 106 -4.01 47.08 20.75
C ARG A 106 -4.36 47.00 22.25
N SER A 107 -3.41 47.34 23.11
CA SER A 107 -3.65 47.59 24.53
C SER A 107 -4.23 49.00 24.73
N PRO A 108 -5.26 49.22 25.57
CA PRO A 108 -5.63 50.54 26.04
C PRO A 108 -5.12 50.72 27.49
N HIS A 109 -4.07 51.52 27.67
CA HIS A 109 -3.78 52.12 28.98
C HIS A 109 -4.41 53.51 29.01
N LYS A 110 -5.37 53.73 29.92
CA LYS A 110 -5.81 55.07 30.31
C LYS A 110 -5.69 55.17 31.83
N ALA A 111 -4.80 56.05 32.28
CA ALA A 111 -4.65 56.44 33.67
C ALA A 111 -5.55 57.64 33.96
N VAL A 112 -6.21 57.62 35.13
CA VAL A 112 -6.58 58.78 35.95
C VAL A 112 -6.37 58.35 37.39
#